data_AF-A0A6N7B3N3-F1
#
_entry.id   AF-A0A6N7B3N3-F1
#
_cell.length_a   1.000
_cell.length_b   1.000
_cell.length_c   1.000
_cell.angle_alpha   90.00
_cell.angle_beta   90.00
_cell.angle_gamma   90.00
#
_symmetry.space_group_name_H-M   'P 1'
#
loop_
_entity.id
_entity.type
_entity.pdbx_description
1 polymer ?
#
loop_
_entity_poly.entity_id
_entity_poly.type
_entity_poly.pdbx_seq_one_letter_code
_entity_poly.pdbx_strand_id
1 'polypeptide(L)'
;MIPSIGALRMQNGAALMVMLVIMILGAAAFLLASLNSSALQNSRDRITADALAQAKEALIGYAAKVQISASSASNQPRPGDLPCPDTNNDGLQESSCGNAAGSTGQAARLGRLPWKTLGLPDLRDASGERLWYAVSNNFKYNTRNTTLLNSDTPGTITVRDSAGNITHNGCAAFGLPACPTPGAADAAFGTGAVAVIIAPGGALTRQGSGSSQDRSSGINIASNYLDIATLNGIAHDNQSFADASALDGFIQGGIKIYDAASNSYSLILNDRLLVITQNILMPLLQKRVAAEVKLCLTEYANNNHGRYPWAVPLTDLTYQDTSNQLFGRIPDNLNKSYSDSGNIMNFQWEPNCNTHNNITPSTWWKNWREMVFYGLANAYKPLMGAPIPVVNACATSGACLSVAPPSASTDKQFVVIIAGKMLGTQSNRPTNKNTLSNYLEAPNSNATSPFAQSEVSATFNDSVIFQ
;
A
#
# COMPACT_ATOMS: atom_id res chain seq x y z
N MET A 1 51.89 -32.53 -84.81
CA MET A 1 50.86 -33.18 -83.98
C MET A 1 50.92 -32.59 -82.58
N ILE A 2 49.80 -32.02 -82.12
CA ILE A 2 49.55 -31.46 -80.77
C ILE A 2 48.92 -32.59 -79.91
N PRO A 3 49.06 -32.59 -78.57
CA PRO A 3 47.97 -32.12 -77.69
C PRO A 3 48.51 -31.20 -76.57
N SER A 4 48.06 -29.94 -76.44
CA SER A 4 46.83 -29.44 -75.82
C SER A 4 46.87 -29.55 -74.28
N ILE A 5 47.30 -28.44 -73.65
CA ILE A 5 47.19 -28.19 -72.21
C ILE A 5 45.74 -27.74 -71.96
N GLY A 6 44.98 -28.54 -71.22
CA GLY A 6 43.60 -28.23 -70.85
C GLY A 6 43.54 -27.06 -69.86
N ALA A 7 42.83 -26.00 -70.25
CA ALA A 7 42.51 -24.88 -69.38
C ALA A 7 41.53 -25.30 -68.28
N LEU A 8 41.89 -25.10 -67.01
CA LEU A 8 40.97 -25.21 -65.88
C LEU A 8 39.97 -24.05 -65.94
N ARG A 9 38.70 -24.35 -66.19
CA ARG A 9 37.58 -23.41 -66.04
C ARG A 9 37.46 -23.01 -64.57
N MET A 10 37.70 -21.75 -64.23
CA MET A 10 37.34 -21.18 -62.93
C MET A 10 35.81 -21.17 -62.79
N GLN A 11 35.29 -21.96 -61.84
CA GLN A 11 33.87 -22.00 -61.48
C GLN A 11 33.51 -20.79 -60.60
N ASN A 12 33.17 -19.66 -61.21
CA ASN A 12 32.70 -18.48 -60.48
C ASN A 12 31.28 -18.64 -59.89
N GLY A 13 30.56 -19.71 -60.23
CA GLY A 13 29.20 -20.00 -59.70
C GLY A 13 29.17 -20.79 -58.38
N ALA A 14 30.15 -21.66 -58.14
CA ALA A 14 30.21 -22.48 -56.93
C ALA A 14 30.57 -21.64 -55.69
N ALA A 15 31.47 -20.66 -55.85
CA ALA A 15 31.87 -19.77 -54.77
C ALA A 15 30.70 -18.94 -54.21
N LEU A 16 29.80 -18.49 -55.08
CA LEU A 16 28.65 -17.66 -54.71
C LEU A 16 27.58 -18.48 -53.96
N MET A 17 27.39 -19.75 -54.37
CA MET A 17 26.52 -20.71 -53.67
C MET A 17 27.09 -21.09 -52.29
N VAL A 18 28.41 -21.30 -52.19
CA VAL A 18 29.07 -21.59 -50.90
C VAL A 18 28.98 -20.39 -49.96
N MET A 19 29.22 -19.17 -50.47
CA MET A 19 29.10 -17.95 -49.68
C MET A 19 27.67 -17.71 -49.19
N LEU A 20 26.66 -17.96 -50.04
CA LEU A 20 25.25 -17.90 -49.68
C LEU A 20 24.90 -18.91 -48.58
N VAL A 21 25.36 -20.17 -48.71
CA VAL A 21 25.12 -21.21 -47.71
C VAL A 21 25.77 -20.84 -46.37
N ILE A 22 27.01 -20.32 -46.38
CA ILE A 22 27.69 -19.85 -45.17
C ILE A 22 26.93 -18.68 -44.54
N MET A 23 26.42 -17.74 -45.35
CA MET A 23 25.64 -16.61 -44.85
C MET A 23 24.31 -17.04 -44.23
N ILE A 24 23.59 -17.99 -44.86
CA ILE A 24 22.34 -18.54 -44.33
C ILE A 24 22.58 -19.30 -43.03
N LEU A 25 23.61 -20.15 -42.97
CA LEU A 25 23.97 -20.88 -41.75
C LEU A 25 24.42 -19.94 -40.64
N GLY A 26 25.19 -18.89 -40.97
CA GLY A 26 25.61 -17.86 -40.03
C GLY A 26 24.43 -17.06 -39.48
N ALA A 27 23.49 -16.63 -40.34
CA ALA A 27 22.28 -15.93 -39.92
C ALA A 27 21.37 -16.81 -39.05
N ALA A 28 21.21 -18.10 -39.40
CA ALA A 28 20.44 -19.05 -38.62
C ALA A 28 21.08 -19.32 -37.25
N ALA A 29 22.40 -19.51 -37.18
CA ALA A 29 23.12 -19.69 -35.93
C ALA A 29 23.04 -18.45 -35.03
N PHE A 30 23.18 -17.25 -35.60
CA PHE A 30 23.02 -15.99 -34.88
C PHE A 30 21.59 -15.82 -34.34
N LEU A 31 20.57 -16.13 -35.14
CA LEU A 31 19.18 -16.08 -34.71
C LEU A 31 18.88 -17.07 -33.59
N LEU A 32 19.40 -18.31 -33.67
CA LEU A 32 19.23 -19.31 -32.62
C LEU A 32 19.91 -18.87 -31.31
N ALA A 33 21.11 -18.31 -31.39
CA ALA A 33 21.81 -17.78 -30.22
C ALA A 33 21.07 -16.58 -29.57
N SER A 34 20.54 -15.66 -30.38
CA SER A 34 19.80 -14.49 -29.88
C SER A 34 18.43 -14.86 -29.30
N LEU A 35 17.74 -15.86 -29.87
CA LEU A 35 16.48 -16.39 -29.32
C LEU A 35 16.71 -17.11 -27.99
N ASN A 36 17.75 -17.94 -27.89
CA ASN A 36 18.06 -18.68 -26.66
C ASN A 36 18.43 -17.75 -25.49
N SER A 37 19.24 -16.72 -25.74
CA SER A 37 19.59 -15.71 -24.73
C SER A 37 18.39 -14.90 -24.25
N SER A 38 17.52 -14.49 -25.19
CA SER A 38 16.29 -13.75 -24.86
C SER A 38 15.30 -14.61 -24.08
N ALA A 39 15.13 -15.88 -24.45
CA ALA A 39 14.30 -16.83 -23.74
C ALA A 39 14.80 -17.08 -22.30
N LEU A 40 16.11 -17.23 -22.11
CA LEU A 40 16.72 -17.38 -20.79
C LEU A 40 16.52 -16.12 -19.94
N GLN A 41 16.73 -14.93 -20.50
CA GLN A 41 16.51 -13.67 -19.79
C GLN A 41 15.05 -13.52 -19.37
N ASN A 42 14.10 -13.80 -20.27
CA ASN A 42 12.68 -13.77 -19.95
C ASN A 42 12.31 -14.76 -18.84
N SER A 43 12.89 -15.96 -18.85
CA SER A 43 12.68 -16.94 -17.79
C SER A 43 13.21 -16.46 -16.44
N ARG A 44 14.40 -15.84 -16.40
CA ARG A 44 14.97 -15.25 -15.18
C ARG A 44 14.09 -14.10 -14.68
N ASP A 45 13.68 -13.23 -15.58
CA ASP A 45 12.83 -12.08 -15.27
C ASP A 45 11.50 -12.51 -14.66
N ARG A 46 10.92 -13.60 -15.18
CA ARG A 46 9.70 -14.21 -14.63
C ARG A 46 9.90 -14.73 -13.21
N ILE A 47 10.98 -15.47 -12.94
CA ILE A 47 11.27 -16.00 -11.58
C ILE A 47 11.35 -14.84 -10.58
N THR A 48 12.12 -13.79 -10.90
CA THR A 48 12.25 -12.63 -10.02
C THR A 48 10.91 -11.88 -9.86
N ALA A 49 10.15 -11.70 -10.94
CA ALA A 49 8.85 -11.04 -10.88
C ALA A 49 7.84 -11.83 -10.03
N ASP A 50 7.80 -13.16 -10.17
CA ASP A 50 6.92 -14.04 -9.40
C ASP A 50 7.26 -14.01 -7.90
N ALA A 51 8.56 -13.97 -7.56
CA ALA A 51 9.01 -13.83 -6.17
C ALA A 51 8.62 -12.47 -5.57
N LEU A 52 8.87 -11.37 -6.29
CA LEU A 52 8.48 -10.02 -5.86
C LEU A 52 6.96 -9.88 -5.69
N ALA A 53 6.18 -10.44 -6.62
CA ALA A 53 4.72 -10.42 -6.57
C ALA A 53 4.18 -11.19 -5.36
N GLN A 54 4.69 -12.40 -5.08
CA GLN A 54 4.29 -13.16 -3.90
C GLN A 54 4.61 -12.42 -2.59
N ALA A 55 5.80 -11.81 -2.50
CA ALA A 55 6.19 -11.00 -1.35
C ALA A 55 5.26 -9.79 -1.17
N LYS A 56 4.88 -9.12 -2.26
CA LYS A 56 3.94 -7.99 -2.26
C LYS A 56 2.59 -8.39 -1.69
N GLU A 57 1.98 -9.44 -2.22
CA GLU A 57 0.66 -9.90 -1.78
C GLU A 57 0.68 -10.34 -0.32
N ALA A 58 1.75 -10.99 0.13
CA ALA A 58 1.87 -11.38 1.54
C ALA A 58 2.00 -10.19 2.49
N LEU A 59 2.73 -9.13 2.12
CA LEU A 59 2.82 -7.89 2.90
C LEU A 59 1.48 -7.16 2.97
N ILE A 60 0.76 -7.06 1.85
CA ILE A 60 -0.59 -6.49 1.80
C ILE A 60 -1.55 -7.30 2.68
N GLY A 61 -1.51 -8.63 2.57
CA GLY A 61 -2.32 -9.54 3.39
C GLY A 61 -1.98 -9.46 4.87
N TYR A 62 -0.69 -9.34 5.23
CA TYR A 62 -0.24 -9.14 6.60
C TYR A 62 -0.85 -7.87 7.20
N ALA A 63 -0.72 -6.74 6.49
CA ALA A 63 -1.23 -5.46 6.94
C ALA A 63 -2.77 -5.43 7.11
N ALA A 64 -3.51 -6.17 6.26
CA ALA A 64 -4.96 -6.30 6.37
C ALA A 64 -5.43 -7.28 7.47
N LYS A 65 -4.63 -8.31 7.80
CA LYS A 65 -4.99 -9.35 8.79
C LYS A 65 -4.54 -9.04 10.22
N VAL A 66 -3.87 -7.90 10.43
CA VAL A 66 -3.41 -7.46 11.75
C VAL A 66 -4.52 -7.66 12.78
N GLN A 67 -4.20 -8.36 13.86
CA GLN A 67 -5.15 -8.66 14.92
C GLN A 67 -5.41 -7.41 15.74
N ILE A 68 -6.60 -6.84 15.56
CA ILE A 68 -7.08 -5.69 16.32
C ILE A 68 -7.91 -6.15 17.50
N SER A 69 -8.01 -5.29 18.52
CA SER A 69 -8.85 -5.50 19.68
C SER A 69 -9.45 -4.19 20.14
N ALA A 70 -10.44 -4.25 21.03
CA ALA A 70 -11.02 -3.10 21.72
C ALA A 70 -10.02 -2.36 22.66
N SER A 71 -8.76 -2.80 22.73
CA SER A 71 -7.77 -2.25 23.66
C SER A 71 -7.42 -0.79 23.40
N SER A 72 -7.44 0.00 24.48
CA SER A 72 -6.98 1.39 24.52
C SER A 72 -5.54 1.53 25.04
N ALA A 73 -4.83 0.41 25.28
CA ALA A 73 -3.44 0.43 25.70
C ALA A 73 -2.53 1.04 24.63
N SER A 74 -1.35 1.54 25.00
CA SER A 74 -0.40 2.06 24.02
C SER A 74 0.13 0.95 23.11
N ASN A 75 0.58 1.35 21.92
CA ASN A 75 1.31 0.48 21.00
C ASN A 75 0.59 -0.84 20.63
N GLN A 76 -0.73 -0.81 20.55
CA GLN A 76 -1.51 -1.94 20.04
C GLN A 76 -1.41 -2.04 18.52
N PRO A 77 -1.61 -3.23 17.95
CA PRO A 77 -1.70 -3.40 16.52
C PRO A 77 -2.84 -2.59 15.89
N ARG A 78 -2.57 -2.05 14.70
CA ARG A 78 -3.54 -1.29 13.91
C ARG A 78 -3.55 -1.80 12.46
N PRO A 79 -4.72 -1.77 11.77
CA PRO A 79 -4.80 -2.16 10.38
C PRO A 79 -3.81 -1.33 9.56
N GLY A 80 -2.98 -1.97 8.75
CA GLY A 80 -1.94 -1.32 7.96
C GLY A 80 -0.52 -1.41 8.52
N ASP A 81 -0.33 -1.91 9.75
CA ASP A 81 1.01 -2.23 10.23
C ASP A 81 1.66 -3.30 9.34
N LEU A 82 2.91 -3.06 8.96
CA LEU A 82 3.76 -3.97 8.21
C LEU A 82 4.89 -4.49 9.10
N PRO A 83 5.36 -5.74 8.89
CA PRO A 83 6.39 -6.32 9.74
C PRO A 83 7.68 -5.50 9.69
N CYS A 84 8.44 -5.52 10.77
CA CYS A 84 9.84 -5.08 10.69
C CYS A 84 10.64 -6.05 9.81
N PRO A 85 11.64 -5.57 9.06
CA PRO A 85 12.52 -6.45 8.31
C PRO A 85 13.22 -7.48 9.20
N ASP A 86 13.64 -8.59 8.60
CA ASP A 86 14.51 -9.58 9.24
C ASP A 86 15.97 -9.08 9.13
N THR A 87 16.65 -8.88 10.26
CA THR A 87 18.04 -8.37 10.28
C THR A 87 19.07 -9.42 10.65
N ASN A 88 18.61 -10.63 10.98
CA ASN A 88 19.46 -11.73 11.45
C ASN A 88 19.40 -12.96 10.52
N ASN A 89 18.56 -12.94 9.49
CA ASN A 89 18.34 -13.96 8.46
C ASN A 89 17.72 -15.28 9.01
N ASP A 90 16.92 -15.21 10.08
CA ASP A 90 16.14 -16.35 10.57
C ASP A 90 14.77 -16.50 9.88
N GLY A 91 14.38 -15.54 9.04
CA GLY A 91 13.11 -15.45 8.33
C GLY A 91 11.97 -14.82 9.12
N LEU A 92 12.20 -14.38 10.35
CA LEU A 92 11.23 -13.74 11.23
C LEU A 92 11.41 -12.23 11.24
N GLN A 93 10.32 -11.50 11.44
CA GLN A 93 10.39 -10.06 11.67
C GLN A 93 11.17 -9.75 12.96
N GLU A 94 11.92 -8.66 12.97
CA GLU A 94 12.47 -8.15 14.22
C GLU A 94 11.36 -7.59 15.13
N SER A 95 11.60 -7.64 16.44
CA SER A 95 10.66 -7.12 17.44
C SER A 95 10.48 -5.60 17.38
N SER A 96 11.48 -4.89 16.87
CA SER A 96 11.42 -3.47 16.54
C SER A 96 12.43 -3.08 15.45
N CYS A 97 12.10 -2.05 14.68
CA CYS A 97 12.96 -1.48 13.65
C CYS A 97 13.05 0.04 13.83
N GLY A 98 13.62 0.43 14.96
CA GLY A 98 13.81 1.82 15.39
C GLY A 98 12.72 2.35 16.33
N ASN A 99 12.94 3.56 16.84
CA ASN A 99 12.03 4.21 17.78
C ASN A 99 10.73 4.71 17.11
N ALA A 100 9.71 5.02 17.90
CA ALA A 100 8.40 5.48 17.43
C ALA A 100 8.49 6.71 16.49
N ALA A 101 9.30 7.70 16.89
CA ALA A 101 9.50 8.92 16.11
C ALA A 101 10.28 8.70 14.80
N GLY A 102 10.90 7.54 14.61
CA GLY A 102 11.75 7.25 13.45
C GLY A 102 13.12 7.93 13.47
N SER A 103 13.45 8.69 14.52
CA SER A 103 14.69 9.45 14.66
C SER A 103 15.91 8.62 15.04
N THR A 104 15.72 7.40 15.56
CA THR A 104 16.82 6.48 15.90
C THR A 104 16.53 5.05 15.42
N GLY A 105 17.58 4.30 15.09
CA GLY A 105 17.48 2.92 14.64
C GLY A 105 16.87 2.75 13.24
N GLN A 106 16.90 3.80 12.41
CA GLN A 106 16.35 3.74 11.05
C GLN A 106 16.97 2.61 10.21
N ALA A 107 18.27 2.35 10.32
CA ALA A 107 18.94 1.33 9.52
C ALA A 107 18.26 -0.06 9.62
N ALA A 108 17.63 -0.37 10.76
CA ALA A 108 16.88 -1.62 10.95
C ALA A 108 15.57 -1.70 10.15
N ARG A 109 15.18 -0.62 9.45
CA ARG A 109 14.03 -0.57 8.54
C ARG A 109 14.38 -0.97 7.11
N LEU A 110 15.62 -1.42 6.87
CA LEU A 110 16.04 -2.18 5.70
C LEU A 110 16.67 -3.48 6.19
N GLY A 111 16.20 -4.61 5.65
CA GLY A 111 16.70 -5.94 5.98
C GLY A 111 16.20 -6.99 4.99
N ARG A 112 16.32 -8.27 5.33
CA ARG A 112 15.72 -9.35 4.56
C ARG A 112 14.20 -9.33 4.71
N LEU A 113 13.51 -9.85 3.70
CA LEU A 113 12.07 -10.11 3.78
C LEU A 113 11.81 -11.15 4.89
N PRO A 114 10.95 -10.87 5.89
CA PRO A 114 10.64 -11.79 6.98
C PRO A 114 9.65 -12.89 6.51
N TRP A 115 10.12 -13.76 5.61
CA TRP A 115 9.29 -14.72 4.87
C TRP A 115 8.53 -15.71 5.77
N LYS A 116 9.09 -16.16 6.89
CA LYS A 116 8.36 -17.02 7.85
C LYS A 116 7.22 -16.27 8.52
N THR A 117 7.45 -15.03 8.96
CA THR A 117 6.40 -14.17 9.54
C THR A 117 5.27 -13.94 8.55
N LEU A 118 5.61 -13.80 7.26
CA LEU A 118 4.65 -13.62 6.18
C LEU A 118 3.94 -14.91 5.75
N GLY A 119 4.35 -16.08 6.26
CA GLY A 119 3.79 -17.38 5.88
C GLY A 119 4.17 -17.79 4.45
N LEU A 120 5.31 -17.31 3.96
CA LEU A 120 5.85 -17.60 2.63
C LEU A 120 6.92 -18.69 2.70
N PRO A 121 7.23 -19.37 1.58
CA PRO A 121 8.49 -20.08 1.43
C PRO A 121 9.68 -19.10 1.35
N ASP A 122 10.91 -19.63 1.38
CA ASP A 122 12.14 -18.85 1.18
C ASP A 122 12.25 -18.34 -0.27
N LEU A 123 11.54 -17.24 -0.57
CA LEU A 123 11.46 -16.65 -1.90
C LEU A 123 12.82 -16.14 -2.35
N ARG A 124 13.20 -16.52 -3.57
CA ARG A 124 14.47 -16.15 -4.19
C ARG A 124 14.28 -15.60 -5.59
N ASP A 125 15.15 -14.66 -5.96
CA ASP A 125 15.23 -14.16 -7.32
C ASP A 125 15.91 -15.17 -8.26
N ALA A 126 16.02 -14.82 -9.54
CA ALA A 126 16.63 -15.70 -10.55
C ALA A 126 18.15 -15.93 -10.37
N SER A 127 18.80 -15.18 -9.49
CA SER A 127 20.19 -15.40 -9.09
C SER A 127 20.29 -16.27 -7.83
N GLY A 128 19.16 -16.71 -7.28
CA GLY A 128 19.11 -17.52 -6.08
C GLY A 128 19.20 -16.71 -4.80
N GLU A 129 19.00 -15.39 -4.84
CA GLU A 129 19.15 -14.52 -3.68
C GLU A 129 17.84 -14.25 -2.96
N ARG A 130 17.90 -14.13 -1.63
CA ARG A 130 16.76 -13.70 -0.82
C ARG A 130 16.42 -12.25 -1.09
N LEU A 131 15.12 -11.97 -1.09
CA LEU A 131 14.61 -10.61 -1.21
C LEU A 131 14.97 -9.75 0.01
N TRP A 132 15.29 -8.49 -0.25
CA TRP A 132 15.39 -7.43 0.73
C TRP A 132 14.07 -6.66 0.81
N TYR A 133 13.86 -5.99 1.94
CA TYR A 133 12.61 -5.32 2.27
C TYR A 133 12.88 -4.09 3.13
N ALA A 134 12.24 -2.99 2.76
CA ALA A 134 12.25 -1.74 3.49
C ALA A 134 10.85 -1.25 3.85
N VAL A 135 10.69 -0.63 5.02
CA VAL A 135 9.39 -0.17 5.55
C VAL A 135 9.42 1.28 6.02
N SER A 136 8.38 2.04 5.67
CA SER A 136 8.17 3.43 6.11
C SER A 136 7.97 3.53 7.61
N ASN A 137 8.39 4.66 8.23
CA ASN A 137 8.21 4.84 9.67
C ASN A 137 6.73 4.80 10.09
N ASN A 138 5.86 5.36 9.25
CA ASN A 138 4.43 5.44 9.54
C ASN A 138 3.75 4.06 9.59
N PHE A 139 4.29 3.08 8.86
CA PHE A 139 3.66 1.77 8.63
C PHE A 139 4.35 0.63 9.38
N LYS A 140 5.47 0.86 10.06
CA LYS A 140 6.21 -0.22 10.72
C LYS A 140 5.48 -0.77 11.96
N TYR A 141 5.59 -2.08 12.13
CA TYR A 141 5.17 -2.78 13.34
C TYR A 141 6.20 -2.53 14.45
N ASN A 142 5.81 -1.79 15.48
CA ASN A 142 6.53 -1.64 16.75
C ASN A 142 8.00 -1.12 16.68
N THR A 143 8.42 -0.14 17.49
CA THR A 143 7.57 0.82 18.20
C THR A 143 6.88 1.72 17.19
N ARG A 144 5.56 1.85 17.29
CA ARG A 144 4.74 2.56 16.30
C ARG A 144 4.88 4.07 16.44
N ASN A 145 4.83 4.78 15.31
CA ASN A 145 4.71 6.22 15.30
C ASN A 145 3.39 6.67 15.98
N THR A 146 3.44 7.80 16.69
CA THR A 146 2.27 8.47 17.28
C THR A 146 1.37 9.11 16.24
N THR A 147 1.86 9.33 15.00
CA THR A 147 1.03 9.76 13.87
C THR A 147 -0.07 8.72 13.57
N LEU A 148 -1.28 9.21 13.30
CA LEU A 148 -2.41 8.38 12.90
C LEU A 148 -2.11 7.65 11.58
N LEU A 149 -2.54 6.39 11.48
CA LEU A 149 -2.44 5.59 10.27
C LEU A 149 -3.84 5.32 9.68
N ASN A 150 -4.16 6.05 8.62
CA ASN A 150 -5.45 6.03 7.93
C ASN A 150 -5.29 6.41 6.45
N SER A 151 -6.42 6.63 5.75
CA SER A 151 -6.46 6.99 4.33
C SER A 151 -5.64 8.22 3.93
N ASP A 152 -5.22 9.08 4.86
CA ASP A 152 -4.37 10.25 4.56
C ASP A 152 -2.91 10.06 4.93
N THR A 153 -2.53 8.91 5.50
CA THR A 153 -1.16 8.63 5.93
C THR A 153 -0.31 8.17 4.74
N PRO A 154 0.62 9.01 4.23
CA PRO A 154 1.48 8.63 3.12
C PRO A 154 2.64 7.76 3.59
N GLY A 155 3.21 7.00 2.65
CA GLY A 155 4.52 6.39 2.82
C GLY A 155 5.63 7.46 2.83
N THR A 156 6.79 7.07 3.35
CA THR A 156 7.89 7.99 3.69
C THR A 156 9.20 7.66 2.95
N ILE A 157 9.20 6.61 2.13
CA ILE A 157 10.37 6.20 1.35
C ILE A 157 10.34 6.84 -0.05
N THR A 158 11.47 7.40 -0.48
CA THR A 158 11.65 7.89 -1.85
C THR A 158 12.12 6.76 -2.76
N VAL A 159 11.55 6.69 -3.96
CA VAL A 159 11.92 5.73 -5.00
C VAL A 159 12.12 6.45 -6.33
N ARG A 160 13.15 6.03 -7.08
CA ARG A 160 13.53 6.58 -8.37
C ARG A 160 13.48 5.53 -9.47
N ASP A 161 13.17 5.98 -10.69
CA ASP A 161 13.34 5.15 -11.89
C ASP A 161 14.83 4.99 -12.25
N SER A 162 15.12 4.18 -13.28
CA SER A 162 16.48 3.93 -13.76
C SER A 162 17.17 5.14 -14.40
N ALA A 163 16.43 6.22 -14.66
CA ALA A 163 16.95 7.50 -15.13
C ALA A 163 17.23 8.49 -13.99
N GLY A 164 16.90 8.11 -12.74
CA GLY A 164 17.09 8.94 -11.55
C GLY A 164 15.90 9.85 -11.21
N ASN A 165 14.82 9.80 -11.99
CA ASN A 165 13.62 10.59 -11.72
C ASN A 165 12.88 10.03 -10.51
N ILE A 166 12.35 10.91 -9.65
CA ILE A 166 11.52 10.49 -8.51
C ILE A 166 10.18 9.96 -9.05
N THR A 167 9.85 8.72 -8.69
CA THR A 167 8.55 8.09 -8.98
C THR A 167 7.65 8.01 -7.76
N HIS A 168 8.25 8.07 -6.56
CA HIS A 168 7.55 8.17 -5.28
C HIS A 168 8.35 9.10 -4.36
N ASN A 169 7.74 10.17 -3.85
CA ASN A 169 8.43 11.14 -3.01
C ASN A 169 8.13 10.95 -1.52
N GLY A 170 9.12 10.44 -0.77
CA GLY A 170 9.03 10.20 0.67
C GLY A 170 9.03 11.46 1.54
N CYS A 171 9.51 12.59 1.02
CA CYS A 171 9.62 13.86 1.77
C CYS A 171 8.23 14.47 2.06
N ALA A 172 7.26 14.26 1.17
CA ALA A 172 5.93 14.88 1.24
C ALA A 172 5.13 14.52 2.51
N ALA A 173 5.57 13.53 3.28
CA ALA A 173 4.84 12.96 4.40
C ALA A 173 4.75 13.83 5.67
N PHE A 174 5.46 14.96 5.74
CA PHE A 174 5.63 15.62 7.06
C PHE A 174 5.47 17.14 7.12
N GLY A 175 5.20 17.86 6.03
CA GLY A 175 5.22 19.33 6.09
C GLY A 175 6.52 19.87 6.72
N LEU A 176 7.62 19.13 6.63
CA LEU A 176 8.90 19.50 7.22
C LEU A 176 9.52 20.63 6.40
N PRO A 177 10.18 21.62 7.06
CA PRO A 177 10.84 22.75 6.38
C PRO A 177 11.91 22.35 5.34
N ALA A 178 12.41 21.11 5.41
CA ALA A 178 13.45 20.56 4.53
C ALA A 178 12.91 19.98 3.21
N CYS A 179 11.59 19.86 3.06
CA CYS A 179 10.98 19.50 1.79
C CYS A 179 10.65 20.78 1.04
N PRO A 180 10.99 20.91 -0.25
CA PRO A 180 10.50 22.01 -1.07
C PRO A 180 8.99 22.14 -0.86
N THR A 181 8.49 23.36 -0.60
CA THR A 181 7.04 23.61 -0.57
C THR A 181 6.42 22.96 -1.80
N PRO A 182 5.40 22.10 -1.65
CA PRO A 182 4.81 21.39 -2.77
C PRO A 182 4.49 22.38 -3.89
N GLY A 183 5.25 22.34 -4.98
CA GLY A 183 4.85 22.98 -6.21
C GLY A 183 3.64 22.22 -6.76
N ALA A 184 2.87 22.84 -7.67
CA ALA A 184 1.78 22.16 -8.37
C ALA A 184 2.23 20.87 -9.10
N ALA A 185 3.55 20.69 -9.32
CA ALA A 185 4.15 19.48 -9.86
C ALA A 185 4.24 18.31 -8.84
N ASP A 186 4.21 18.57 -7.53
CA ASP A 186 4.33 17.54 -6.49
C ASP A 186 3.04 16.75 -6.25
N ALA A 187 1.91 17.26 -6.75
CA ALA A 187 0.68 16.49 -6.93
C ALA A 187 0.82 15.38 -8.00
N ALA A 188 1.86 15.43 -8.85
CA ALA A 188 2.10 14.47 -9.93
C ALA A 188 3.03 13.30 -9.57
N PHE A 189 3.85 13.39 -8.51
CA PHE A 189 4.88 12.39 -8.17
C PHE A 189 4.44 11.31 -7.18
N GLY A 190 3.16 11.29 -6.78
CA GLY A 190 2.62 10.31 -5.84
C GLY A 190 3.14 10.45 -4.41
N THR A 191 2.36 9.97 -3.45
CA THR A 191 2.83 9.80 -2.06
C THR A 191 4.04 8.86 -2.03
N GLY A 192 4.95 9.04 -1.06
CA GLY A 192 6.08 8.14 -0.84
C GLY A 192 5.67 6.66 -0.75
N ALA A 193 6.65 5.80 -1.02
CA ALA A 193 6.48 4.36 -0.91
C ALA A 193 6.23 3.97 0.54
N VAL A 194 5.23 3.11 0.78
CA VAL A 194 4.93 2.52 2.09
C VAL A 194 5.96 1.44 2.42
N ALA A 195 6.29 0.62 1.44
CA ALA A 195 7.35 -0.37 1.53
C ALA A 195 8.00 -0.58 0.16
N VAL A 196 9.24 -1.07 0.16
CA VAL A 196 9.99 -1.43 -1.04
C VAL A 196 10.52 -2.85 -0.86
N ILE A 197 10.26 -3.72 -1.84
CA ILE A 197 10.79 -5.08 -1.92
C ILE A 197 11.87 -5.06 -2.99
N ILE A 198 13.03 -5.64 -2.71
CA ILE A 198 14.20 -5.53 -3.57
C ILE A 198 14.73 -6.93 -3.87
N ALA A 199 14.82 -7.27 -5.15
CA ALA A 199 15.55 -8.44 -5.62
C ALA A 199 16.98 -8.02 -5.99
N PRO A 200 18.02 -8.49 -5.28
CA PRO A 200 19.39 -7.98 -5.38
C PRO A 200 20.16 -8.48 -6.62
N GLY A 201 19.57 -9.35 -7.44
CA GLY A 201 20.21 -9.83 -8.65
C GLY A 201 21.51 -10.60 -8.41
N GLY A 202 22.33 -10.72 -9.46
CA GLY A 202 23.64 -11.38 -9.36
C GLY A 202 24.69 -10.46 -8.74
N ALA A 203 25.76 -11.02 -8.17
CA ALA A 203 26.83 -10.22 -7.58
C ALA A 203 27.48 -9.29 -8.62
N LEU A 204 27.61 -8.00 -8.28
CA LEU A 204 28.31 -6.99 -9.06
C LEU A 204 29.51 -6.41 -8.30
N THR A 205 30.37 -5.68 -9.00
CA THR A 205 31.31 -4.76 -8.36
C THR A 205 30.63 -3.42 -8.18
N ARG A 206 30.33 -3.06 -6.93
CA ARG A 206 29.72 -1.76 -6.60
C ARG A 206 30.62 -0.62 -7.09
N GLN A 207 30.02 0.46 -7.59
CA GLN A 207 30.80 1.62 -8.02
C GLN A 207 31.63 2.19 -6.85
N GLY A 208 32.89 2.51 -7.12
CA GLY A 208 33.85 2.95 -6.10
C GLY A 208 34.45 1.81 -5.27
N SER A 209 34.01 0.56 -5.45
CA SER A 209 34.64 -0.62 -4.82
C SER A 209 35.76 -1.20 -5.69
N GLY A 210 36.84 -1.63 -5.05
CA GLY A 210 37.93 -2.40 -5.69
C GLY A 210 37.67 -3.91 -5.76
N SER A 211 36.54 -4.39 -5.23
CA SER A 211 36.21 -5.82 -5.17
C SER A 211 34.73 -6.07 -5.42
N SER A 212 34.42 -7.23 -5.98
CA SER A 212 33.04 -7.70 -6.17
C SER A 212 32.38 -7.94 -4.81
N GLN A 213 31.05 -7.81 -4.78
CA GLN A 213 30.21 -8.17 -3.65
C GLN A 213 30.55 -9.58 -3.13
N ASP A 214 30.97 -9.68 -1.86
CA ASP A 214 31.23 -10.96 -1.20
C ASP A 214 29.95 -11.47 -0.53
N ARG A 215 29.35 -12.50 -1.13
CA ARG A 215 28.13 -13.16 -0.60
C ARG A 215 28.45 -14.43 0.19
N SER A 216 29.73 -14.76 0.41
CA SER A 216 30.14 -15.92 1.19
C SER A 216 30.08 -15.69 2.70
N SER A 217 30.20 -14.43 3.12
CA SER A 217 30.11 -13.98 4.51
C SER A 217 29.23 -12.73 4.62
N GLY A 218 28.65 -12.47 5.80
CA GLY A 218 27.86 -11.25 6.00
C GLY A 218 26.49 -11.25 5.30
N ILE A 219 25.68 -12.29 5.52
CA ILE A 219 24.35 -12.45 4.89
C ILE A 219 23.36 -11.29 5.14
N ASN A 220 23.61 -10.47 6.15
CA ASN A 220 22.79 -9.31 6.51
C ASN A 220 23.47 -7.96 6.21
N ILE A 221 24.63 -7.96 5.53
CA ILE A 221 25.32 -6.74 5.12
C ILE A 221 24.75 -6.30 3.77
N ALA A 222 23.97 -5.22 3.75
CA ALA A 222 23.27 -4.76 2.55
C ALA A 222 24.22 -4.48 1.37
N SER A 223 25.40 -3.91 1.60
CA SER A 223 26.41 -3.68 0.55
C SER A 223 26.99 -4.94 -0.08
N ASN A 224 26.80 -6.12 0.51
CA ASN A 224 27.20 -7.38 -0.12
C ASN A 224 26.18 -7.86 -1.17
N TYR A 225 25.04 -7.19 -1.29
CA TYR A 225 23.93 -7.63 -2.15
C TYR A 225 23.36 -6.50 -2.99
N LEU A 226 23.22 -5.31 -2.42
CA LEU A 226 22.58 -4.15 -3.04
C LEU A 226 23.60 -3.21 -3.69
N ASP A 227 23.16 -2.61 -4.79
CA ASP A 227 23.99 -1.90 -5.72
C ASP A 227 23.93 -0.37 -5.53
N ILE A 228 24.82 0.32 -6.23
CA ILE A 228 24.93 1.78 -6.23
C ILE A 228 25.09 2.28 -7.67
N ALA A 229 24.39 3.36 -8.02
CA ALA A 229 24.51 4.03 -9.31
C ALA A 229 24.72 5.54 -9.12
N THR A 230 25.71 6.09 -9.81
CA THR A 230 25.97 7.52 -9.88
C THR A 230 25.43 8.06 -11.20
N LEU A 231 24.36 8.84 -11.14
CA LEU A 231 23.70 9.47 -12.29
C LEU A 231 23.87 10.98 -12.19
N ASN A 232 24.41 11.62 -13.24
CA ASN A 232 24.60 13.07 -13.28
C ASN A 232 25.38 13.62 -12.05
N GLY A 233 26.36 12.86 -11.55
CA GLY A 233 27.16 13.23 -10.38
C GLY A 233 26.50 12.99 -9.01
N ILE A 234 25.27 12.45 -8.98
CA ILE A 234 24.56 12.11 -7.75
C ILE A 234 24.58 10.59 -7.55
N ALA A 235 25.07 10.16 -6.39
CA ALA A 235 25.07 8.76 -6.01
C ALA A 235 23.70 8.34 -5.44
N HIS A 236 23.17 7.22 -5.93
CA HIS A 236 21.98 6.55 -5.43
C HIS A 236 22.37 5.15 -4.98
N ASP A 237 22.27 4.88 -3.69
CA ASP A 237 22.83 3.68 -3.07
C ASP A 237 21.73 2.87 -2.37
N ASN A 238 21.40 1.70 -2.91
CA ASN A 238 20.32 0.88 -2.36
C ASN A 238 20.71 0.17 -1.04
N GLN A 239 21.97 0.23 -0.60
CA GLN A 239 22.41 -0.40 0.65
C GLN A 239 21.80 0.25 1.91
N SER A 240 21.27 1.46 1.78
CA SER A 240 20.70 2.26 2.87
C SER A 240 19.67 3.23 2.30
N PHE A 241 18.85 3.82 3.17
CA PHE A 241 18.00 4.93 2.79
C PHE A 241 17.79 5.83 4.00
N ALA A 242 17.50 7.11 3.74
CA ALA A 242 16.97 8.07 4.70
C ALA A 242 15.46 8.22 4.49
N ASP A 243 14.72 8.21 5.60
CA ASP A 243 13.27 8.23 5.57
C ASP A 243 12.83 9.67 5.56
N ALA A 244 11.69 9.95 4.95
CA ALA A 244 11.22 11.33 4.77
C ALA A 244 12.20 12.23 4.01
N SER A 245 13.05 11.67 3.14
CA SER A 245 14.06 12.40 2.38
C SER A 245 13.71 12.46 0.90
N ALA A 246 13.82 13.64 0.26
CA ALA A 246 13.76 13.75 -1.20
C ALA A 246 15.12 13.44 -1.87
N LEU A 247 16.21 13.44 -1.10
CA LEU A 247 17.57 13.31 -1.61
C LEU A 247 18.05 11.86 -1.60
N ASP A 248 17.54 11.06 -0.68
CA ASP A 248 17.98 9.69 -0.42
C ASP A 248 16.79 8.72 -0.38
N GLY A 249 17.00 7.50 -0.83
CA GLY A 249 15.97 6.53 -1.17
C GLY A 249 16.50 5.43 -2.08
N PHE A 250 15.59 4.69 -2.72
CA PHE A 250 15.95 3.57 -3.60
C PHE A 250 15.89 3.95 -5.08
N ILE A 251 16.68 3.27 -5.91
CA ILE A 251 16.69 3.44 -7.37
C ILE A 251 16.47 2.10 -8.10
N GLN A 252 15.62 2.13 -9.13
CA GLN A 252 15.34 0.98 -9.97
C GLN A 252 16.54 0.62 -10.86
N GLY A 253 16.87 -0.67 -10.91
CA GLY A 253 17.96 -1.20 -11.74
C GLY A 253 17.66 -1.41 -13.21
N GLY A 254 18.62 -2.07 -13.86
CA GLY A 254 18.77 -2.09 -15.31
C GLY A 254 19.74 -1.01 -15.83
N ILE A 255 20.52 -0.39 -14.93
CA ILE A 255 21.40 0.72 -15.28
C ILE A 255 22.73 0.19 -15.78
N LYS A 256 23.12 0.62 -16.97
CA LYS A 256 24.41 0.30 -17.60
C LYS A 256 25.17 1.59 -17.88
N ILE A 257 26.50 1.54 -17.69
CA ILE A 257 27.40 2.61 -18.10
C ILE A 257 28.20 2.15 -19.30
N TYR A 258 28.36 3.04 -20.27
CA TYR A 258 29.26 2.85 -21.39
C TYR A 258 30.69 3.15 -20.96
N ASP A 259 31.58 2.18 -21.13
CA ASP A 259 33.01 2.34 -20.97
C ASP A 259 33.66 2.52 -22.36
N ALA A 260 34.20 3.71 -22.60
CA ALA A 260 34.84 4.07 -23.85
C ALA A 260 36.15 3.30 -24.09
N ALA A 261 36.85 2.86 -23.04
CA ALA A 261 38.10 2.12 -23.17
C ALA A 261 37.86 0.68 -23.67
N SER A 262 36.78 0.06 -23.20
CA SER A 262 36.37 -1.29 -23.61
C SER A 262 35.32 -1.31 -24.72
N ASN A 263 34.82 -0.15 -25.16
CA ASN A 263 33.72 0.01 -26.12
C ASN A 263 32.52 -0.90 -25.77
N SER A 264 32.16 -0.93 -24.49
CA SER A 264 31.18 -1.87 -23.97
C SER A 264 30.29 -1.25 -22.91
N TYR A 265 29.09 -1.83 -22.73
CA TYR A 265 28.18 -1.44 -21.65
C TYR A 265 28.33 -2.39 -20.47
N SER A 266 28.67 -1.84 -19.32
CA SER A 266 28.80 -2.57 -18.05
C SER A 266 27.56 -2.34 -17.20
N LEU A 267 26.92 -3.42 -16.74
CA LEU A 267 25.82 -3.35 -15.78
C LEU A 267 26.37 -2.91 -14.42
N ILE A 268 25.81 -1.84 -13.87
CA ILE A 268 26.25 -1.26 -12.59
C ILE A 268 25.18 -1.34 -11.49
N LEU A 269 23.91 -1.52 -11.86
CA LEU A 269 22.80 -1.65 -10.94
C LEU A 269 21.78 -2.64 -11.50
N ASN A 270 21.67 -3.80 -10.85
CA ASN A 270 20.76 -4.88 -11.25
C ASN A 270 19.64 -5.14 -10.25
N ASP A 271 19.64 -4.43 -9.11
CA ASP A 271 18.55 -4.44 -8.13
C ASP A 271 17.21 -4.15 -8.80
N ARG A 272 16.22 -5.04 -8.61
CA ARG A 272 14.85 -4.82 -9.06
C ARG A 272 13.97 -4.47 -7.89
N LEU A 273 13.31 -3.32 -7.95
CA LEU A 273 12.39 -2.85 -6.92
C LEU A 273 10.96 -3.20 -7.29
N LEU A 274 10.18 -3.54 -6.27
CA LEU A 274 8.73 -3.53 -6.30
C LEU A 274 8.23 -2.67 -5.15
N VAL A 275 7.41 -1.67 -5.48
CA VAL A 275 6.92 -0.67 -4.53
C VAL A 275 5.49 -0.99 -4.07
N ILE A 276 5.26 -0.90 -2.77
CA ILE A 276 3.91 -0.84 -2.18
C ILE A 276 3.63 0.62 -1.82
N THR A 277 2.51 1.14 -2.32
CA THR A 277 2.07 2.51 -2.04
C THR A 277 0.80 2.51 -1.20
N GLN A 278 0.46 3.68 -0.66
CA GLN A 278 -0.79 3.89 0.06
C GLN A 278 -2.02 3.53 -0.80
N ASN A 279 -2.03 3.87 -2.09
CA ASN A 279 -3.15 3.58 -3.00
C ASN A 279 -3.40 2.07 -3.18
N ILE A 280 -2.37 1.25 -3.01
CA ILE A 280 -2.48 -0.21 -3.08
C ILE A 280 -3.04 -0.74 -1.75
N LEU A 281 -2.56 -0.20 -0.63
CA LEU A 281 -2.86 -0.75 0.70
C LEU A 281 -4.22 -0.27 1.24
N MET A 282 -4.50 1.03 1.15
CA MET A 282 -5.66 1.66 1.82
C MET A 282 -7.03 1.14 1.40
N PRO A 283 -7.31 0.83 0.12
CA PRO A 283 -8.62 0.29 -0.26
C PRO A 283 -8.99 -1.00 0.47
N LEU A 284 -8.02 -1.87 0.75
CA LEU A 284 -8.23 -3.09 1.53
C LEU A 284 -8.43 -2.79 3.01
N LEU A 285 -7.65 -1.85 3.57
CA LEU A 285 -7.80 -1.44 4.95
C LEU A 285 -9.14 -0.74 5.20
N GLN A 286 -9.61 0.11 4.29
CA GLN A 286 -10.92 0.76 4.36
C GLN A 286 -12.04 -0.27 4.41
N LYS A 287 -12.00 -1.30 3.55
CA LYS A 287 -12.97 -2.42 3.60
C LYS A 287 -12.92 -3.15 4.94
N ARG A 288 -11.71 -3.41 5.47
CA ARG A 288 -11.56 -4.05 6.78
C ARG A 288 -12.16 -3.19 7.90
N VAL A 289 -11.83 -1.90 7.95
CA VAL A 289 -12.36 -0.95 8.94
C VAL A 289 -13.88 -0.86 8.85
N ALA A 290 -14.44 -0.76 7.63
CA ALA A 290 -15.87 -0.75 7.40
C ALA A 290 -16.55 -2.02 7.92
N ALA A 291 -15.93 -3.19 7.73
CA ALA A 291 -16.44 -4.46 8.24
C ALA A 291 -16.46 -4.52 9.77
N GLU A 292 -15.45 -3.99 10.45
CA GLU A 292 -15.42 -3.91 11.93
C GLU A 292 -16.50 -2.97 12.48
N VAL A 293 -16.71 -1.82 11.82
CA VAL A 293 -17.78 -0.88 12.19
C VAL A 293 -19.16 -1.51 11.96
N LYS A 294 -19.35 -2.19 10.82
CA LYS A 294 -20.58 -2.95 10.54
C LYS A 294 -20.84 -4.02 11.59
N LEU A 295 -19.81 -4.75 12.03
CA LEU A 295 -19.92 -5.74 13.09
C LEU A 295 -20.40 -5.10 14.40
N CYS A 296 -19.75 -4.02 14.84
CA CYS A 296 -20.16 -3.28 16.05
C CYS A 296 -21.61 -2.79 15.98
N LEU A 297 -22.02 -2.19 14.85
CA LEU A 297 -23.40 -1.70 14.67
C LEU A 297 -24.41 -2.84 14.70
N THR A 298 -24.09 -3.97 14.06
CA THR A 298 -24.97 -5.14 14.00
C THR A 298 -25.15 -5.77 15.38
N GLU A 299 -24.06 -5.94 16.13
CA GLU A 299 -24.11 -6.46 17.50
C GLU A 299 -24.90 -5.53 18.42
N TYR A 300 -24.64 -4.23 18.32
CA TYR A 300 -25.41 -3.24 19.06
C TYR A 300 -26.90 -3.37 18.74
N ALA A 301 -27.29 -3.37 17.47
CA ALA A 301 -28.70 -3.50 17.11
C ALA A 301 -29.34 -4.82 17.60
N ASN A 302 -28.61 -5.94 17.57
CA ASN A 302 -29.10 -7.22 18.08
C ASN A 302 -29.46 -7.15 19.58
N ASN A 303 -28.65 -6.43 20.37
CA ASN A 303 -28.89 -6.22 21.80
C ASN A 303 -29.84 -5.05 22.09
N ASN A 304 -30.22 -4.29 21.06
CA ASN A 304 -31.02 -3.07 21.17
C ASN A 304 -32.31 -3.15 20.34
N HIS A 305 -32.94 -4.33 20.29
CA HIS A 305 -34.24 -4.54 19.63
C HIS A 305 -34.26 -4.13 18.13
N GLY A 306 -33.14 -4.34 17.45
CA GLY A 306 -32.95 -3.94 16.06
C GLY A 306 -32.84 -2.43 15.85
N ARG A 307 -32.42 -1.66 16.87
CA ARG A 307 -32.19 -0.21 16.77
C ARG A 307 -30.71 0.13 16.80
N TYR A 308 -30.32 1.12 16.02
CA TYR A 308 -28.95 1.62 15.98
C TYR A 308 -28.86 2.97 16.71
N PRO A 309 -27.66 3.38 17.17
CA PRO A 309 -27.51 4.66 17.85
C PRO A 309 -27.63 5.82 16.86
N TRP A 310 -27.91 7.02 17.38
CA TRP A 310 -27.79 8.26 16.64
C TRP A 310 -26.35 8.49 16.18
N ALA A 311 -26.19 9.23 15.08
CA ALA A 311 -24.87 9.66 14.62
C ALA A 311 -24.34 10.88 15.41
N VAL A 312 -23.04 11.14 15.29
CA VAL A 312 -22.40 12.36 15.81
C VAL A 312 -22.40 13.44 14.72
N PRO A 313 -22.89 14.66 14.97
CA PRO A 313 -22.78 15.76 14.01
C PRO A 313 -21.30 16.13 13.82
N LEU A 314 -20.88 16.48 12.61
CA LEU A 314 -19.48 16.80 12.30
C LEU A 314 -18.91 17.98 13.11
N THR A 315 -19.78 18.85 13.63
CA THR A 315 -19.41 19.96 14.51
C THR A 315 -19.03 19.52 15.92
N ASP A 316 -19.43 18.31 16.33
CA ASP A 316 -19.09 17.74 17.63
C ASP A 316 -17.77 16.94 17.53
N LEU A 317 -16.72 17.49 18.16
CA LEU A 317 -15.40 16.88 18.20
C LEU A 317 -15.18 15.97 19.42
N THR A 318 -16.19 15.88 20.30
CA THR A 318 -16.20 15.01 21.48
C THR A 318 -16.80 13.63 21.20
N TYR A 319 -17.35 13.42 20.00
CA TYR A 319 -17.94 12.14 19.55
C TYR A 319 -19.17 11.72 20.38
N GLN A 320 -19.95 12.70 20.82
CA GLN A 320 -21.24 12.50 21.47
C GLN A 320 -22.34 12.36 20.41
N ASP A 321 -23.12 11.29 20.51
CA ASP A 321 -24.31 11.13 19.68
C ASP A 321 -25.34 12.26 19.92
N THR A 322 -26.15 12.59 18.92
CA THR A 322 -27.12 13.70 19.02
C THR A 322 -28.52 13.26 18.60
N SER A 323 -29.53 13.61 19.39
CA SER A 323 -30.93 13.31 19.13
C SER A 323 -31.34 13.71 17.70
N ASN A 324 -31.99 12.79 16.99
CA ASN A 324 -32.42 12.94 15.59
C ASN A 324 -31.30 13.08 14.55
N GLN A 325 -30.03 12.88 14.91
CA GLN A 325 -28.94 12.89 13.95
C GLN A 325 -28.88 11.58 13.17
N LEU A 326 -29.32 11.62 11.91
CA LEU A 326 -29.36 10.45 11.02
C LEU A 326 -28.11 10.27 10.15
N PHE A 327 -27.23 11.27 10.05
CA PHE A 327 -25.98 11.15 9.30
C PHE A 327 -24.85 11.85 10.04
N GLY A 328 -23.67 11.24 10.12
CA GLY A 328 -22.55 11.85 10.82
C GLY A 328 -21.42 10.86 11.06
N ARG A 329 -20.70 11.01 12.16
CA ARG A 329 -19.67 10.06 12.59
C ARG A 329 -20.26 8.99 13.51
N ILE A 330 -19.52 7.89 13.65
CA ILE A 330 -19.79 6.87 14.66
C ILE A 330 -19.52 7.47 16.06
N PRO A 331 -20.46 7.34 17.00
CA PRO A 331 -20.30 7.87 18.35
C PRO A 331 -19.35 7.06 19.23
N ASP A 332 -18.57 7.76 20.07
CA ASP A 332 -17.85 7.16 21.19
C ASP A 332 -18.78 7.07 22.43
N ASN A 333 -19.74 8.00 22.54
CA ASN A 333 -20.71 8.08 23.64
C ASN A 333 -22.16 8.03 23.12
N LEU A 334 -22.98 7.18 23.74
CA LEU A 334 -24.34 6.84 23.32
C LEU A 334 -25.46 7.41 24.22
N ASN A 335 -25.15 8.44 25.02
CA ASN A 335 -26.08 9.01 26.00
C ASN A 335 -27.42 9.46 25.40
N LYS A 336 -27.44 10.05 24.19
CA LYS A 336 -28.69 10.51 23.58
C LYS A 336 -29.53 9.36 23.07
N SER A 337 -28.91 8.35 22.47
CA SER A 337 -29.58 7.12 22.06
C SER A 337 -30.19 6.41 23.26
N TYR A 338 -29.45 6.33 24.36
CA TYR A 338 -29.93 5.83 25.64
C TYR A 338 -31.16 6.60 26.14
N SER A 339 -31.06 7.93 26.29
CA SER A 339 -32.16 8.74 26.84
C SER A 339 -33.39 8.76 25.94
N ASP A 340 -33.21 8.89 24.62
CA ASP A 340 -34.31 9.00 23.65
C ASP A 340 -35.02 7.66 23.44
N SER A 341 -34.39 6.55 23.81
CA SER A 341 -35.02 5.24 23.88
C SER A 341 -35.83 5.01 25.16
N GLY A 342 -35.85 5.97 26.09
CA GLY A 342 -36.44 5.78 27.41
C GLY A 342 -35.61 4.86 28.29
N ASN A 343 -34.28 4.91 28.13
CA ASN A 343 -33.29 4.11 28.87
C ASN A 343 -33.36 2.60 28.57
N ILE A 344 -33.84 2.22 27.38
CA ILE A 344 -33.98 0.82 26.97
C ILE A 344 -32.76 0.37 26.15
N MET A 345 -32.21 1.25 25.33
CA MET A 345 -31.00 0.96 24.57
C MET A 345 -29.75 1.04 25.46
N ASN A 346 -28.65 0.38 25.09
CA ASN A 346 -27.39 0.41 25.82
C ASN A 346 -26.70 1.77 25.67
N PHE A 347 -26.17 2.31 26.76
CA PHE A 347 -25.38 3.56 26.76
C PHE A 347 -23.90 3.35 26.40
N GLN A 348 -23.51 2.12 26.05
CA GLN A 348 -22.14 1.72 25.73
C GLN A 348 -22.13 0.74 24.55
N TRP A 349 -20.99 0.62 23.87
CA TRP A 349 -20.80 -0.42 22.85
C TRP A 349 -20.68 -1.81 23.46
N GLU A 350 -21.02 -2.82 22.66
CA GLU A 350 -21.00 -4.23 23.07
C GLU A 350 -19.57 -4.76 23.30
N PRO A 351 -19.35 -5.76 24.17
CA PRO A 351 -18.01 -6.26 24.51
C PRO A 351 -17.20 -6.80 23.33
N ASN A 352 -17.86 -7.30 22.28
CA ASN A 352 -17.22 -7.85 21.08
C ASN A 352 -16.88 -6.77 20.03
N CYS A 353 -17.30 -5.53 20.26
CA CYS A 353 -17.03 -4.45 19.35
C CYS A 353 -15.55 -4.03 19.41
N ASN A 354 -14.79 -4.28 18.34
CA ASN A 354 -13.37 -3.94 18.32
C ASN A 354 -13.09 -2.42 18.24
N THR A 355 -14.08 -1.60 17.89
CA THR A 355 -13.87 -0.14 17.82
C THR A 355 -13.79 0.50 19.22
N HIS A 356 -14.47 -0.08 20.21
CA HIS A 356 -14.60 0.49 21.55
C HIS A 356 -14.55 -0.60 22.62
N ASN A 357 -13.89 -0.31 23.74
CA ASN A 357 -14.15 -1.01 24.99
C ASN A 357 -15.19 -0.21 25.79
N ASN A 358 -16.44 -0.63 25.73
CA ASN A 358 -17.59 0.09 26.27
C ASN A 358 -17.70 1.52 25.67
N ILE A 359 -17.34 2.55 26.44
CA ILE A 359 -17.33 3.97 26.01
C ILE A 359 -15.94 4.48 25.64
N THR A 360 -14.92 3.63 25.75
CA THR A 360 -13.53 4.01 25.50
C THR A 360 -13.12 3.58 24.09
N PRO A 361 -12.81 4.51 23.17
CA PRO A 361 -12.35 4.14 21.84
C PRO A 361 -11.01 3.40 21.90
N SER A 362 -10.93 2.29 21.17
CA SER A 362 -9.69 1.53 21.00
C SER A 362 -8.62 2.35 20.29
N THR A 363 -7.37 1.96 20.44
CA THR A 363 -6.26 2.71 19.83
C THR A 363 -6.26 2.66 18.31
N TRP A 364 -6.54 1.52 17.70
CA TRP A 364 -6.64 1.44 16.24
C TRP A 364 -7.81 2.29 15.73
N TRP A 365 -8.95 2.29 16.44
CA TRP A 365 -10.13 3.07 16.06
C TRP A 365 -9.86 4.57 16.04
N LYS A 366 -9.08 5.09 17.00
CA LYS A 366 -8.64 6.50 17.00
C LYS A 366 -7.90 6.93 15.73
N ASN A 367 -7.25 6.00 15.02
CA ASN A 367 -6.62 6.29 13.74
C ASN A 367 -7.66 6.57 12.64
N TRP A 368 -8.81 5.89 12.70
CA TRP A 368 -9.79 5.83 11.61
C TRP A 368 -11.07 6.61 11.86
N ARG A 369 -11.46 6.87 13.11
CA ARG A 369 -12.79 7.43 13.47
C ARG A 369 -13.15 8.75 12.77
N GLU A 370 -12.16 9.54 12.36
CA GLU A 370 -12.37 10.79 11.61
C GLU A 370 -12.73 10.54 10.14
N MET A 371 -12.35 9.38 9.60
CA MET A 371 -12.59 8.94 8.22
C MET A 371 -13.89 8.16 8.06
N VAL A 372 -14.58 7.82 9.15
CA VAL A 372 -15.77 6.95 9.11
C VAL A 372 -17.03 7.76 9.33
N PHE A 373 -17.92 7.69 8.35
CA PHE A 373 -19.25 8.28 8.36
C PHE A 373 -20.32 7.21 8.39
N TYR A 374 -21.47 7.56 8.94
CA TYR A 374 -22.57 6.67 9.26
C TYR A 374 -23.88 7.36 8.92
N GLY A 375 -24.67 6.72 8.07
CA GLY A 375 -26.04 7.11 7.77
C GLY A 375 -27.01 6.07 8.33
N LEU A 376 -28.03 6.52 9.03
CA LEU A 376 -29.04 5.73 9.71
C LEU A 376 -30.40 5.90 9.03
N ALA A 377 -31.05 4.78 8.72
CA ALA A 377 -32.45 4.75 8.30
C ALA A 377 -33.37 5.22 9.43
N ASN A 378 -34.33 6.09 9.11
CA ASN A 378 -35.30 6.60 10.08
C ASN A 378 -36.14 5.47 10.74
N ALA A 379 -36.37 4.35 10.06
CA ALA A 379 -37.10 3.21 10.62
C ALA A 379 -36.38 2.50 11.78
N TYR A 380 -35.05 2.65 11.87
CA TYR A 380 -34.20 1.89 12.80
C TYR A 380 -33.58 2.76 13.90
N LYS A 381 -34.08 4.00 14.06
CA LYS A 381 -33.57 4.97 15.01
C LYS A 381 -33.97 4.69 16.47
N PRO A 382 -33.26 5.26 17.46
CA PRO A 382 -33.68 5.22 18.85
C PRO A 382 -35.12 5.70 19.04
N LEU A 383 -35.91 4.95 19.81
CA LEU A 383 -37.33 5.23 20.01
C LEU A 383 -37.81 4.67 21.36
N MET A 384 -38.58 5.46 22.11
CA MET A 384 -39.26 5.00 23.32
C MET A 384 -40.37 3.99 23.02
N GLY A 385 -40.42 2.89 23.78
CA GLY A 385 -41.60 2.02 23.87
C GLY A 385 -41.95 1.18 22.63
N ALA A 386 -41.03 1.03 21.66
CA ALA A 386 -41.30 0.20 20.48
C ALA A 386 -41.17 -1.31 20.81
N PRO A 387 -42.20 -2.14 20.55
CA PRO A 387 -42.06 -3.59 20.64
C PRO A 387 -41.23 -4.14 19.46
N ILE A 388 -40.49 -5.23 19.75
CA ILE A 388 -39.78 -6.24 18.93
C ILE A 388 -40.03 -6.23 17.40
N PRO A 389 -39.08 -6.78 16.60
CA PRO A 389 -38.27 -6.08 15.60
C PRO A 389 -39.11 -5.33 14.55
N VAL A 390 -38.54 -4.35 13.84
CA VAL A 390 -39.25 -3.64 12.76
C VAL A 390 -39.52 -4.55 11.56
N VAL A 391 -40.53 -5.41 11.68
CA VAL A 391 -41.10 -6.18 10.57
C VAL A 391 -41.67 -5.16 9.59
N ASN A 392 -41.25 -5.23 8.33
CA ASN A 392 -41.62 -4.25 7.29
C ASN A 392 -41.19 -2.79 7.61
N ALA A 393 -40.07 -2.59 8.31
CA ALA A 393 -39.50 -1.27 8.62
C ALA A 393 -39.46 -0.30 7.42
N CYS A 394 -39.16 -0.85 6.24
CA CYS A 394 -38.96 -0.12 5.00
C CYS A 394 -40.22 0.01 4.15
N ALA A 395 -41.40 -0.42 4.63
CA ALA A 395 -42.64 -0.36 3.85
C ALA A 395 -43.14 1.07 3.63
N THR A 396 -42.72 2.01 4.48
CA THR A 396 -43.04 3.44 4.31
C THR A 396 -41.96 4.12 3.46
N SER A 397 -42.37 4.93 2.49
CA SER A 397 -41.46 5.74 1.67
C SER A 397 -40.56 6.62 2.54
N GLY A 398 -39.24 6.60 2.29
CA GLY A 398 -38.25 7.38 3.03
C GLY A 398 -37.86 6.80 4.40
N ALA A 399 -38.37 5.62 4.76
CA ALA A 399 -38.05 4.99 6.04
C ALA A 399 -36.67 4.33 6.07
N CYS A 400 -36.19 3.86 4.91
CA CYS A 400 -34.90 3.19 4.72
C CYS A 400 -34.05 3.87 3.65
N LEU A 401 -32.75 3.61 3.69
CA LEU A 401 -31.75 4.19 2.80
C LEU A 401 -31.62 3.35 1.52
N SER A 402 -31.01 3.93 0.49
CA SER A 402 -30.63 3.28 -0.76
C SER A 402 -29.16 3.56 -1.10
N VAL A 403 -28.52 2.59 -1.77
CA VAL A 403 -27.12 2.70 -2.22
C VAL A 403 -27.04 2.29 -3.69
N ALA A 404 -26.90 3.27 -4.57
CA ALA A 404 -26.94 3.10 -6.02
C ALA A 404 -25.65 3.61 -6.68
N PRO A 405 -24.90 2.75 -7.40
CA PRO A 405 -25.03 1.29 -7.49
C PRO A 405 -24.67 0.59 -6.14
N PRO A 406 -25.01 -0.70 -5.94
CA PRO A 406 -25.51 -1.66 -6.92
C PRO A 406 -27.03 -1.72 -7.11
N SER A 407 -27.84 -1.11 -6.23
CA SER A 407 -29.31 -1.16 -6.35
C SER A 407 -29.98 0.12 -5.89
N ALA A 408 -31.02 0.57 -6.60
CA ALA A 408 -31.84 1.70 -6.19
C ALA A 408 -32.85 1.35 -5.07
N SER A 409 -32.90 0.08 -4.62
CA SER A 409 -33.79 -0.36 -3.54
C SER A 409 -33.60 0.44 -2.25
N THR A 410 -34.70 0.87 -1.65
CA THR A 410 -34.76 1.58 -0.35
C THR A 410 -35.01 0.61 0.79
N ASP A 411 -34.04 -0.24 1.06
CA ASP A 411 -34.10 -1.39 1.97
C ASP A 411 -32.93 -1.42 2.97
N LYS A 412 -32.05 -0.41 2.93
CA LYS A 412 -30.86 -0.35 3.78
C LYS A 412 -31.18 0.29 5.13
N GLN A 413 -30.80 -0.39 6.20
CA GLN A 413 -30.94 0.03 7.60
C GLN A 413 -29.89 1.06 7.97
N PHE A 414 -28.68 0.89 7.45
CA PHE A 414 -27.62 1.87 7.59
C PHE A 414 -26.64 1.80 6.42
N VAL A 415 -25.85 2.87 6.30
CA VAL A 415 -24.66 2.94 5.47
C VAL A 415 -23.46 3.36 6.33
N VAL A 416 -22.31 2.77 6.07
CA VAL A 416 -21.02 3.22 6.60
C VAL A 416 -20.14 3.58 5.41
N ILE A 417 -19.59 4.80 5.45
CA ILE A 417 -18.78 5.38 4.38
C ILE A 417 -17.40 5.69 4.96
N ILE A 418 -16.36 5.13 4.35
CA ILE A 418 -14.98 5.40 4.71
C ILE A 418 -14.40 6.35 3.67
N ALA A 419 -13.99 7.53 4.12
CA ALA A 419 -13.30 8.50 3.29
C ALA A 419 -11.96 7.91 2.79
N GLY A 420 -11.71 8.05 1.49
CA GLY A 420 -10.42 7.74 0.91
C GLY A 420 -9.39 8.82 1.19
N LYS A 421 -8.25 8.75 0.50
CA LYS A 421 -7.22 9.79 0.61
C LYS A 421 -7.77 11.14 0.16
N MET A 422 -7.21 12.22 0.67
CA MET A 422 -7.58 13.56 0.20
C MET A 422 -7.46 13.69 -1.34
N LEU A 423 -8.53 14.16 -1.99
CA LEU A 423 -8.59 14.48 -3.43
C LEU A 423 -8.44 15.98 -3.69
N GLY A 424 -8.08 16.36 -4.92
CA GLY A 424 -7.45 17.65 -5.24
C GLY A 424 -8.08 18.94 -4.64
N THR A 425 -9.40 19.07 -4.62
CA THR A 425 -10.07 20.28 -4.08
C THR A 425 -10.32 20.24 -2.57
N GLN A 426 -10.03 19.12 -1.92
CA GLN A 426 -10.23 18.96 -0.49
C GLN A 426 -9.12 19.67 0.29
N SER A 427 -9.50 20.28 1.41
CA SER A 427 -8.57 20.95 2.32
C SER A 427 -8.06 20.01 3.41
N ASN A 428 -6.94 20.39 4.03
CA ASN A 428 -6.35 19.66 5.14
C ASN A 428 -7.38 19.31 6.23
N ARG A 429 -7.64 18.02 6.43
CA ARG A 429 -8.69 17.48 7.32
C ARG A 429 -8.47 17.73 8.82
N PRO A 430 -7.25 17.64 9.38
CA PRO A 430 -6.99 17.90 10.80
C PRO A 430 -7.43 19.28 11.29
N THR A 431 -7.39 20.30 10.42
CA THR A 431 -7.82 21.67 10.75
C THR A 431 -9.26 21.98 10.32
N ASN A 432 -9.88 21.12 9.51
CA ASN A 432 -11.22 21.32 8.93
C ASN A 432 -12.12 20.11 9.16
N LYS A 433 -12.12 19.58 10.39
CA LYS A 433 -12.78 18.31 10.75
C LYS A 433 -14.30 18.33 10.60
N ASN A 434 -14.90 19.51 10.63
CA ASN A 434 -16.34 19.71 10.57
C ASN A 434 -16.89 19.89 9.13
N THR A 435 -16.04 19.91 8.11
CA THR A 435 -16.43 20.16 6.72
C THR A 435 -16.51 18.84 5.96
N LEU A 436 -17.73 18.34 5.70
CA LEU A 436 -17.97 17.03 5.08
C LEU A 436 -17.33 16.86 3.69
N SER A 437 -17.35 17.91 2.86
CA SER A 437 -16.79 17.89 1.51
C SER A 437 -15.27 17.73 1.48
N ASN A 438 -14.57 17.89 2.62
CA ASN A 438 -13.15 17.56 2.72
C ASN A 438 -12.91 16.06 2.89
N TYR A 439 -13.95 15.25 3.11
CA TYR A 439 -13.84 13.81 3.36
C TYR A 439 -14.53 12.98 2.28
N LEU A 440 -15.74 13.36 1.88
CA LEU A 440 -16.57 12.58 0.97
C LEU A 440 -16.79 13.31 -0.35
N GLU A 441 -17.01 12.54 -1.42
CA GLU A 441 -17.36 13.05 -2.73
C GLU A 441 -18.85 12.91 -3.04
N ALA A 442 -19.35 13.65 -4.03
CA ALA A 442 -20.76 13.54 -4.42
C ALA A 442 -21.04 12.13 -5.01
N PRO A 443 -22.22 11.53 -4.73
CA PRO A 443 -23.34 12.08 -3.96
C PRO A 443 -23.22 11.92 -2.43
N ASN A 444 -22.24 11.18 -1.91
CA ASN A 444 -22.12 10.88 -0.48
C ASN A 444 -21.93 12.13 0.39
N SER A 445 -21.28 13.16 -0.15
CA SER A 445 -21.11 14.47 0.50
C SER A 445 -22.41 15.26 0.69
N ASN A 446 -23.53 14.83 0.09
CA ASN A 446 -24.84 15.42 0.33
C ASN A 446 -25.49 14.93 1.65
N ALA A 447 -24.88 13.97 2.35
CA ALA A 447 -25.37 13.42 3.62
C ALA A 447 -26.83 12.90 3.57
N THR A 448 -27.31 12.54 2.38
CA THR A 448 -28.70 12.17 2.13
C THR A 448 -28.77 11.00 1.15
N SER A 449 -29.76 10.11 1.33
CA SER A 449 -30.01 8.98 0.44
C SER A 449 -30.55 9.48 -0.92
N PRO A 450 -30.15 8.90 -2.07
CA PRO A 450 -29.28 7.73 -2.23
C PRO A 450 -27.79 8.04 -1.99
N PHE A 451 -27.11 7.10 -1.34
CA PHE A 451 -25.64 7.06 -1.32
C PHE A 451 -25.12 6.30 -2.53
N ALA A 452 -23.83 6.42 -2.85
CA ALA A 452 -23.23 5.73 -3.99
C ALA A 452 -21.94 5.02 -3.61
N GLN A 453 -21.76 3.86 -4.24
CA GLN A 453 -20.50 3.16 -4.32
C GLN A 453 -20.01 3.25 -5.77
N SER A 454 -18.73 3.57 -5.99
CA SER A 454 -18.15 3.63 -7.34
C SER A 454 -16.72 3.12 -7.32
N GLU A 455 -16.18 2.84 -8.50
CA GLU A 455 -14.74 2.60 -8.65
C GLU A 455 -13.95 3.85 -8.25
N VAL A 456 -12.77 3.61 -7.67
CA VAL A 456 -11.85 4.68 -7.29
C VAL A 456 -11.40 5.43 -8.55
N SER A 457 -11.54 6.75 -8.52
CA SER A 457 -11.20 7.66 -9.61
C SER A 457 -10.50 8.91 -9.07
N ALA A 458 -10.16 9.83 -9.97
CA ALA A 458 -9.60 11.13 -9.58
C ALA A 458 -10.59 12.01 -8.78
N THR A 459 -11.89 11.69 -8.82
CA THR A 459 -12.97 12.52 -8.24
C THR A 459 -13.89 11.74 -7.30
N PHE A 460 -13.58 10.48 -7.00
CA PHE A 460 -14.38 9.66 -6.10
C PHE A 460 -13.51 8.53 -5.54
N ASN A 461 -13.41 8.41 -4.22
CA ASN A 461 -12.68 7.31 -3.58
C ASN A 461 -13.30 6.81 -2.27
N ASP A 462 -14.57 7.14 -2.02
CA ASP A 462 -15.34 6.65 -0.88
C ASP A 462 -15.54 5.12 -0.94
N SER A 463 -15.27 4.44 0.18
CA SER A 463 -15.61 3.03 0.37
C SER A 463 -16.90 2.91 1.17
N VAL A 464 -17.91 2.27 0.58
CA VAL A 464 -19.24 2.15 1.18
C VAL A 464 -19.55 0.70 1.54
N ILE A 465 -20.06 0.48 2.75
CA ILE A 465 -20.71 -0.77 3.18
C ILE A 465 -22.08 -0.45 3.75
N PHE A 466 -23.02 -1.37 3.63
CA PHE A 466 -24.39 -1.18 4.10
C PHE A 466 -24.97 -2.51 4.62
N GLN A 467 -26.11 -2.40 5.27
CA GLN A 467 -26.93 -3.53 5.71
C GLN A 467 -28.39 -3.25 5.42
#